data_AF-A0A0P7XF13-F1
#
_entry.id   AF-A0A0P7XF13-F1
#
_cell.length_a   1.000
_cell.length_b   1.000
_cell.length_c   1.000
_cell.angle_alpha   90.00
_cell.angle_beta   90.00
_cell.angle_gamma   90.00
#
_symmetry.space_group_name_H-M   'P 1'
#
loop_
_entity.id
_entity.type
_entity.pdbx_description
1 polymer ?
#
loop_
_entity_poly.entity_id
_entity_poly.type
_entity_poly.pdbx_seq_one_letter_code
_entity_poly.pdbx_strand_id
1 'polypeptide(L)'
;MATPKLPVVGVLTDRLEATEPLGALIAAGFVEGADGKARHVHGGRVVGRVLRRTVAARLSGHWKDAPLFDRVSGAAATEIERAARDA
;
A
#
# COMPACT_ATOMS: atom_id res chain seq x y z
N MET A 1 4.16 21.49 1.14
CA MET A 1 4.38 20.29 0.32
C MET A 1 4.46 19.07 1.23
N ALA A 2 3.52 18.13 1.13
CA ALA A 2 3.53 16.93 1.97
C ALA A 2 4.51 15.91 1.38
N THR A 3 5.71 15.78 1.96
CA THR A 3 6.65 14.70 1.60
C THR A 3 5.97 13.35 1.85
N PRO A 4 5.81 12.47 0.84
CA PRO A 4 5.23 11.15 1.04
C PRO A 4 6.12 10.34 1.98
N LYS A 5 5.60 9.97 3.16
CA LYS A 5 6.38 9.24 4.19
C LYS A 5 6.20 7.73 4.12
N LEU A 6 5.24 7.26 3.33
CA LEU A 6 4.88 5.84 3.20
C LEU A 6 4.95 5.40 1.73
N PRO A 7 6.03 4.71 1.32
CA PRO A 7 6.08 4.08 0.01
C PRO A 7 5.26 2.77 0.07
N VAL A 8 4.04 2.82 -0.43
CA VAL A 8 3.15 1.65 -0.53
C VAL A 8 2.52 1.61 -1.92
N VAL A 9 2.37 0.41 -2.47
CA VAL A 9 1.66 0.15 -3.73
C VAL A 9 0.62 -0.92 -3.47
N GLY A 10 -0.58 -0.73 -4.00
CA GLY A 10 -1.61 -1.75 -4.09
C GLY A 10 -1.62 -2.36 -5.49
N VAL A 11 -1.97 -3.64 -5.59
CA VAL A 11 -2.13 -4.35 -6.86
C VAL A 11 -3.55 -4.90 -6.92
N LEU A 12 -4.23 -4.72 -8.05
CA LEU A 12 -5.54 -5.33 -8.31
C LEU A 12 -5.33 -6.77 -8.77
N THR A 13 -5.54 -7.73 -7.87
CA THR A 13 -5.27 -9.15 -8.13
C THR A 13 -6.18 -9.75 -9.18
N ASP A 14 -7.38 -9.19 -9.38
CA ASP A 14 -8.34 -9.63 -10.41
C ASP A 14 -7.82 -9.42 -11.85
N ARG A 15 -6.68 -8.73 -12.01
CA ARG A 15 -6.02 -8.52 -13.31
C ARG A 15 -4.85 -9.48 -13.54
N LEU A 16 -4.59 -10.39 -12.61
CA LEU A 16 -3.56 -11.40 -12.74
C LEU A 16 -4.16 -12.69 -13.28
N GLU A 17 -3.43 -13.37 -14.16
CA GLU A 17 -3.83 -14.68 -14.71
C GLU A 17 -3.88 -15.77 -13.64
N ALA A 18 -2.99 -15.69 -12.65
CA ALA A 18 -2.88 -16.61 -11.53
C ALA A 18 -2.60 -15.83 -10.24
N THR A 19 -3.29 -16.20 -9.16
CA THR A 19 -3.17 -15.53 -7.84
C THR A 19 -2.58 -16.44 -6.77
N GLU A 20 -2.50 -17.75 -7.05
CA GLU A 20 -1.95 -18.79 -6.19
C GLU A 20 -0.52 -18.45 -5.72
N PRO A 21 0.38 -17.92 -6.57
CA PRO A 21 1.73 -17.55 -6.13
C PRO A 21 1.78 -16.41 -5.10
N LEU A 22 0.71 -15.62 -4.95
CA LEU A 22 0.64 -14.55 -3.95
C LEU A 22 0.48 -15.08 -2.52
N GLY A 23 0.09 -16.35 -2.38
CA GLY A 23 -0.16 -17.00 -1.10
C GLY A 23 -1.54 -16.71 -0.52
N ALA A 24 -1.76 -17.17 0.71
CA ALA A 24 -3.07 -17.13 1.35
C ALA A 24 -3.55 -15.71 1.71
N LEU A 25 -4.88 -15.52 1.73
CA LEU A 25 -5.52 -14.32 2.24
C LEU A 25 -5.20 -14.15 3.74
N ILE A 26 -4.52 -13.06 4.09
CA ILE A 26 -4.10 -12.78 5.48
C ILE A 26 -5.00 -11.78 6.21
N ALA A 27 -5.84 -11.05 5.48
CA ALA A 27 -6.79 -10.06 5.96
C ALA A 27 -7.81 -9.74 4.87
N ALA A 28 -9.00 -9.31 5.26
CA ALA A 28 -10.04 -8.85 4.36
C ALA A 28 -10.55 -7.48 4.82
N GLY A 29 -10.76 -6.58 3.87
CA GLY A 29 -11.36 -5.27 4.13
C GLY A 29 -12.85 -5.27 3.83
N PHE A 30 -13.58 -4.37 4.50
CA PHE A 30 -14.98 -4.09 4.20
C PHE A 30 -15.90 -5.33 4.17
N VAL A 31 -15.63 -6.32 5.02
CA VAL A 31 -16.47 -7.51 5.14
C VAL A 31 -17.77 -7.08 5.82
N GLU A 32 -18.91 -7.36 5.20
CA GLU A 32 -20.22 -7.07 5.78
C GLU A 32 -20.43 -7.90 7.06
N GLY A 33 -20.66 -7.20 8.16
CA GLY A 33 -21.05 -7.81 9.43
C GLY A 33 -22.54 -8.15 9.45
N ALA A 34 -22.93 -9.06 10.36
CA ALA A 34 -24.33 -9.41 10.57
C ALA A 34 -25.22 -8.21 10.99
N ASP A 35 -24.60 -7.13 11.47
CA ASP A 35 -25.22 -5.86 11.83
C ASP A 35 -25.32 -4.87 10.66
N GLY A 36 -25.00 -5.30 9.43
CA GLY A 36 -24.96 -4.46 8.23
C GLY A 36 -23.80 -3.49 8.18
N LYS A 37 -22.86 -3.55 9.15
CA LYS A 37 -21.68 -2.68 9.19
C LYS A 37 -20.48 -3.38 8.61
N ALA A 38 -19.75 -2.70 7.74
CA ALA A 38 -18.49 -3.17 7.21
C ALA A 38 -17.43 -3.26 8.33
N ARG A 39 -16.68 -4.36 8.39
CA ARG A 39 -15.56 -4.56 9.32
C ARG A 39 -14.34 -5.08 8.59
N HIS A 40 -13.17 -4.76 9.12
CA HIS A 40 -11.91 -5.33 8.64
C HIS A 40 -11.59 -6.61 9.43
N VAL A 41 -11.34 -7.70 8.72
CA VAL A 41 -10.88 -8.97 9.31
C VAL A 41 -9.35 -8.98 9.26
N HIS A 42 -8.71 -9.16 10.42
CA HIS A 42 -7.24 -9.17 10.58
C HIS A 42 -6.49 -7.91 10.06
N GLY A 43 -7.16 -6.76 9.92
CA GLY A 43 -6.57 -5.53 9.39
C GLY A 43 -5.30 -5.08 10.12
N GLY A 44 -5.24 -5.26 11.45
CA GLY A 44 -4.04 -4.94 12.25
C GLY A 44 -2.79 -5.70 11.81
N ARG A 45 -2.93 -6.93 11.30
CA ARG A 45 -1.81 -7.73 10.80
C ARG A 45 -1.19 -7.12 9.54
N VAL A 46 -2.03 -6.55 8.66
CA VAL A 46 -1.58 -5.84 7.46
C VAL A 46 -0.88 -4.54 7.85
N VAL A 47 -1.53 -3.74 8.70
CA VAL A 47 -0.99 -2.45 9.16
C VAL A 47 0.38 -2.63 9.81
N GLY A 48 0.52 -3.57 10.75
CA GLY A 48 1.81 -3.83 11.41
C GLY A 48 2.91 -4.27 10.45
N ARG A 49 2.58 -5.10 9.46
CA ARG A 49 3.53 -5.55 8.43
C ARG A 49 3.98 -4.43 7.50
N VAL A 50 3.06 -3.55 7.09
CA VAL A 50 3.38 -2.39 6.25
C VAL A 50 4.25 -1.42 7.04
N LEU A 51 3.82 -1.01 8.24
CA LEU A 51 4.55 -0.07 9.08
C LEU A 51 5.98 -0.54 9.37
N ARG A 52 6.18 -1.81 9.75
CA ARG A 52 7.52 -2.35 10.01
C ARG A 52 8.45 -2.22 8.80
N ARG A 53 7.97 -2.56 7.60
CA ARG A 53 8.76 -2.47 6.36
C ARG A 53 9.04 -1.02 5.99
N THR A 54 8.05 -0.15 6.14
CA THR A 54 8.23 1.28 5.85
C THR A 54 9.25 1.92 6.77
N VAL A 55 9.22 1.64 8.08
CA VAL A 55 10.21 2.15 9.03
C VAL A 55 11.61 1.65 8.67
N ALA A 56 11.77 0.36 8.39
CA ALA A 56 13.05 -0.21 7.98
C ALA A 56 13.59 0.41 6.67
N ALA A 57 12.75 0.55 5.66
CA ALA A 57 13.10 1.19 4.39
C ALA A 57 13.48 2.66 4.58
N ARG A 58 12.82 3.37 5.50
CA ARG A 58 13.09 4.78 5.79
C ARG A 58 14.40 4.99 6.54
N LEU A 59 14.70 4.16 7.55
CA LEU A 59 15.95 4.22 8.31
C LEU A 59 17.16 3.83 7.46
N SER A 60 17.01 2.86 6.56
CA SER A 60 18.08 2.44 5.64
C SER A 60 18.27 3.36 4.43
N GLY A 61 17.31 4.24 4.14
CA GLY A 61 17.29 5.03 2.90
C GLY A 61 16.90 4.25 1.65
N HIS A 62 16.71 2.93 1.73
CA HIS A 62 16.40 2.04 0.62
C HIS A 62 15.09 2.39 -0.11
N TRP A 63 14.20 3.14 0.54
CA TRP A 63 12.99 3.67 -0.10
C TRP A 63 13.28 4.49 -1.38
N LYS A 64 14.47 5.10 -1.50
CA LYS A 64 14.89 5.87 -2.68
C LYS A 64 15.27 5.00 -3.89
N ASP A 65 15.52 3.70 -3.67
CA ASP A 65 15.88 2.77 -4.75
C ASP A 65 14.63 2.24 -5.49
N ALA A 66 13.42 2.48 -4.95
CA ALA A 66 12.19 2.12 -5.65
C ALA A 66 11.98 3.01 -6.88
N PRO A 67 11.47 2.49 -8.01
CA PRO A 67 11.24 3.25 -9.25
C PRO A 67 10.16 4.33 -9.13
N LEU A 68 9.62 4.52 -7.93
CA LEU A 68 8.66 5.57 -7.57
C LEU A 68 9.35 6.89 -7.20
N PHE A 69 10.66 6.89 -6.96
CA PHE A 69 11.42 8.05 -6.51
C PHE A 69 12.67 8.28 -7.36
N ASP A 70 13.02 9.54 -7.57
CA ASP A 70 14.34 9.90 -8.07
C ASP A 70 15.39 9.62 -7.00
N ARG A 71 16.42 8.86 -7.36
CA ARG A 71 17.40 8.35 -6.39
C ARG A 71 18.23 9.46 -5.73
N VAL A 72 18.53 10.51 -6.50
CA VAL A 72 19.42 11.60 -6.08
C VAL A 72 18.67 12.60 -5.20
N SER A 73 17.54 13.11 -5.70
CA SER A 73 16.71 14.11 -5.01
C SER A 73 15.75 13.51 -3.98
N GLY A 74 15.38 12.24 -4.11
CA GLY A 74 14.31 11.62 -3.32
C GLY A 74 12.91 12.14 -3.65
N ALA A 75 12.76 12.92 -4.72
CA ALA A 75 11.47 13.39 -5.21
C ALA A 75 10.66 12.22 -5.80
N ALA A 76 9.33 12.33 -5.84
CA ALA A 76 8.53 11.37 -6.58
C ALA A 76 8.91 11.42 -8.07
N ALA A 77 9.08 10.26 -8.70
CA ALA A 77 9.49 10.15 -10.10
C ALA A 77 8.41 10.64 -11.09
N THR A 78 7.16 10.76 -10.63
CA THR A 78 6.01 11.19 -11.41
C THR A 78 5.16 12.16 -10.60
N GLU A 79 4.51 13.09 -11.29
CA GLU A 79 3.44 13.90 -10.71
C GLU A 79 2.30 12.96 -10.26
N ILE A 80 1.75 13.22 -9.06
CA ILE A 80 0.61 12.46 -8.56
C ILE A 80 -0.61 12.98 -9.31
N GLU A 81 -1.03 12.28 -10.37
CA GLU A 81 -2.33 12.54 -10.99
C GLU A 81 -3.40 12.23 -9.94
N ARG A 82 -4.02 13.28 -9.41
CA ARG A 82 -5.14 13.13 -8.48
C ARG A 82 -6.34 12.75 -9.33
N ALA A 83 -6.77 11.49 -9.23
CA ALA A 83 -8.09 11.10 -9.72
C ALA A 83 -9.13 12.09 -9.17
N ALA A 84 -9.89 12.72 -10.06
CA ALA A 84 -10.96 13.62 -9.67
C ALA A 84 -11.87 12.87 -8.69
N ARG A 85 -12.17 13.51 -7.56
CA ARG A 85 -13.14 12.97 -6.61
C ARG A 85 -14.51 13.30 -7.18
N ASP A 86 -15.20 12.30 -7.73
CA ASP A 86 -16.63 12.44 -8.00
C ASP A 86 -17.32 12.71 -6.65
N ALA A 87 -18.04 13.84 -6.61
CA ALA A 87 -18.67 14.41 -5.41
C ALA A 87 -20.04 13.78 -5.14
#